data_AF-A0A1S3QFL0-F1
#
_entry.id   AF-A0A1S3QFL0-F1
#
_cell.length_a   1.000
_cell.length_b   1.000
_cell.length_c   1.000
_cell.angle_alpha   90.00
_cell.angle_beta   90.00
_cell.angle_gamma   90.00
#
_symmetry.space_group_name_H-M   'P 1'
#
loop_
_entity.id
_entity.type
_entity.pdbx_description
1 polymer ?
#
loop_
_entity_poly.entity_id
_entity_poly.type
_entity_poly.pdbx_seq_one_letter_code
_entity_poly.pdbx_strand_id
1 'polypeptide(L)'
;MQSEDARYLKRKVKGGSLDVHPTEKALVVQYEVEATILGETGDEMLGDRKKCQKIIRLKSLNTNTDIAALARKVVEECKLIHPSKLSEVEQLLFYLQNRKKASGKAEKRVVKPRDLTPFEGMEIDEEANINKVEEYVELLYEGMEEKVKGATLILHLARNPDNLEELLQNETALGALARVLREDWKQSVELATTIIYVFFCFSR
;
A
#
# COMPACT_ATOMS: atom_id res chain seq x y z
N MET A 1 3.86 34.50 44.48
CA MET A 1 2.88 33.61 45.15
C MET A 1 1.54 33.95 44.51
N GLN A 2 0.83 33.10 43.79
CA GLN A 2 0.77 31.64 43.72
C GLN A 2 0.60 31.24 42.24
N SER A 3 1.28 30.18 41.82
CA SER A 3 1.16 29.61 40.47
C SER A 3 0.86 28.13 40.65
N GLU A 4 -0.38 27.83 41.02
CA GLU A 4 -0.87 26.47 41.25
C GLU A 4 -2.36 26.36 40.89
N ASP A 5 -2.76 26.57 39.64
CA ASP A 5 -4.18 26.46 39.27
C ASP A 5 -4.44 25.67 37.98
N ALA A 6 -4.06 24.39 37.97
CA ALA A 6 -4.54 23.42 36.97
C ALA A 6 -4.74 22.06 37.62
N ARG A 7 -6.01 21.69 37.91
CA ARG A 7 -6.32 20.48 38.71
C ARG A 7 -6.92 19.33 37.88
N TYR A 8 -7.52 19.59 36.71
CA TYR A 8 -8.16 18.55 35.89
C TYR A 8 -8.02 18.77 34.38
N LEU A 9 -7.61 17.72 33.67
CA LEU A 9 -7.54 17.65 32.20
C LEU A 9 -8.72 16.84 31.65
N LYS A 10 -9.65 17.50 30.96
CA LYS A 10 -10.78 16.83 30.28
C LYS A 10 -10.40 16.57 28.83
N ARG A 11 -10.33 15.29 28.44
CA ARG A 11 -10.06 14.87 27.05
C ARG A 11 -11.37 14.50 26.35
N LYS A 12 -11.73 15.22 25.30
CA LYS A 12 -12.87 14.92 24.43
C LYS A 12 -12.37 14.50 23.05
N VAL A 13 -12.88 13.39 22.53
CA VAL A 13 -12.57 12.91 21.17
C VAL A 13 -13.81 13.07 20.31
N LYS A 14 -13.71 13.86 19.25
CA LYS A 14 -14.75 13.99 18.22
C LYS A 14 -14.35 13.20 16.99
N GLY A 15 -15.21 12.29 16.54
CA GLY A 15 -15.03 11.58 15.27
C GLY A 15 -15.24 12.53 14.10
N GLY A 16 -14.32 12.52 13.13
CA GLY A 16 -14.36 13.31 11.90
C GLY A 16 -14.82 12.50 10.69
N SER A 17 -14.22 12.79 9.53
CA SER A 17 -14.48 12.05 8.28
C SER A 17 -13.84 10.65 8.30
N LEU A 18 -14.45 9.75 7.55
CA LEU A 18 -13.92 8.42 7.28
C LEU A 18 -13.67 8.33 5.77
N ASP A 19 -12.43 8.10 5.38
CA ASP A 19 -11.99 8.11 3.99
C ASP A 19 -11.18 6.83 3.68
N VAL A 20 -10.90 6.60 2.40
CA VAL A 20 -10.00 5.51 1.95
C VAL A 20 -8.58 6.04 1.72
N HIS A 21 -7.57 5.21 1.97
CA HIS A 21 -6.19 5.57 1.67
C HIS A 21 -5.98 5.68 0.15
N PRO A 22 -5.25 6.69 -0.34
CA PRO A 22 -5.08 6.92 -1.78
C PRO A 22 -4.33 5.78 -2.49
N THR A 23 -3.44 5.07 -1.81
CA THR A 23 -2.57 4.03 -2.41
C THR A 23 -2.65 2.65 -1.75
N GLU A 24 -3.13 2.55 -0.51
CA GLU A 24 -3.12 1.31 0.27
C GLU A 24 -4.55 0.79 0.46
N LYS A 25 -4.71 -0.52 0.71
CA LYS A 25 -5.96 -1.10 1.21
C LYS A 25 -6.14 -0.73 2.69
N ALA A 26 -6.47 0.53 2.95
CA ALA A 26 -6.59 1.07 4.30
C ALA A 26 -7.69 2.14 4.40
N LEU A 27 -8.27 2.29 5.59
CA LEU A 27 -9.19 3.38 5.93
C LEU A 27 -8.45 4.47 6.71
N VAL A 28 -8.80 5.73 6.45
CA VAL A 28 -8.28 6.90 7.15
C VAL A 28 -9.41 7.49 7.98
N VAL A 29 -9.25 7.47 9.30
CA VAL A 29 -10.20 8.07 10.24
C VAL A 29 -9.63 9.40 10.70
N GLN A 30 -10.28 10.49 10.32
CA GLN A 30 -9.97 11.80 10.90
C GLN A 30 -10.65 11.91 12.25
N TYR A 31 -9.94 12.38 13.26
CA TYR A 31 -10.49 12.63 14.58
C TYR A 31 -9.85 13.84 15.21
N GLU A 32 -10.53 14.39 16.19
CA GLU A 32 -10.06 15.58 16.87
C GLU A 32 -10.07 15.38 18.37
N VAL A 33 -8.97 15.76 19.00
CA VAL A 33 -8.77 15.67 20.43
C VAL A 33 -8.79 17.08 20.99
N GLU A 34 -9.81 17.38 21.78
CA GLU A 34 -9.90 18.60 22.57
C GLU A 34 -9.43 18.30 23.99
N ALA A 35 -8.42 19.03 24.45
CA ALA A 35 -7.88 18.96 25.80
C ALA A 35 -8.22 20.28 26.51
N THR A 36 -9.15 20.23 27.47
CA THR A 36 -9.60 21.41 28.22
C THR A 36 -9.07 21.34 29.64
N ILE A 37 -8.39 22.39 30.09
CA ILE A 37 -7.97 22.58 31.48
C ILE A 37 -9.10 23.29 32.23
N LEU A 38 -9.64 22.64 33.25
CA LEU A 38 -10.68 23.19 34.11
C LEU A 38 -10.04 23.84 35.35
N GLY A 39 -10.45 25.07 35.66
CA GLY A 39 -10.14 25.74 36.92
C GLY A 39 -10.98 25.21 38.07
N GLU A 40 -10.68 25.62 39.31
CA GLU A 40 -11.34 25.09 40.54
C GLU A 40 -12.86 25.33 40.59
N THR A 41 -13.36 26.35 39.89
CA THR A 41 -14.79 26.72 39.80
C THR A 41 -15.53 26.03 38.65
N GLY A 42 -14.85 25.20 37.86
CA GLY A 42 -15.42 24.53 36.69
C GLY A 42 -15.38 25.35 35.40
N ASP A 43 -14.80 26.56 35.43
CA ASP A 43 -14.61 27.39 34.25
C ASP A 43 -13.45 26.86 33.37
N GLU A 44 -13.65 26.91 32.04
CA GLU A 44 -12.71 26.46 31.03
C GLU A 44 -11.63 27.54 30.81
N MET A 45 -10.37 27.28 31.21
CA MET A 45 -9.31 28.30 31.16
C MET A 45 -8.42 28.20 29.90
N LEU A 46 -8.14 27.00 29.42
CA LEU A 46 -7.33 26.77 28.21
C LEU A 46 -7.77 25.49 27.50
N GLY A 47 -8.08 25.58 26.21
CA GLY A 47 -8.44 24.45 25.36
C GLY A 47 -7.48 24.31 24.19
N ASP A 48 -6.78 23.17 24.07
CA ASP A 48 -5.99 22.83 22.88
C ASP A 48 -6.76 21.83 22.01
N ARG A 49 -6.76 22.05 20.68
CA ARG A 49 -7.55 21.27 19.72
C ARG A 49 -6.64 20.63 18.66
N LYS A 50 -6.37 19.36 18.91
CA LYS A 50 -5.62 18.37 18.12
C LYS A 50 -6.34 17.76 16.92
N LYS A 51 -6.16 18.19 15.66
CA LYS A 51 -6.59 17.35 14.51
C LYS A 51 -5.59 16.21 14.28
N CYS A 52 -6.09 14.98 14.21
CA CYS A 52 -5.31 13.77 14.05
C CYS A 52 -5.94 12.86 13.00
N GLN A 53 -5.12 11.93 12.47
CA GLN A 53 -5.57 10.91 11.54
C GLN A 53 -5.11 9.54 12.04
N LYS A 54 -5.97 8.53 11.94
CA LYS A 54 -5.63 7.12 12.20
C LYS A 54 -5.80 6.32 10.93
N ILE A 55 -4.74 5.62 10.51
CA ILE A 55 -4.77 4.73 9.36
C ILE A 55 -5.04 3.30 9.86
N ILE A 56 -6.08 2.67 9.32
CA ILE A 56 -6.48 1.28 9.62
C ILE A 56 -6.16 0.44 8.39
N ARG A 57 -5.06 -0.33 8.47
CA ARG A 57 -4.61 -1.20 7.38
C ARG A 57 -5.41 -2.51 7.35
N LEU A 58 -5.99 -2.83 6.21
CA LEU A 58 -6.89 -3.97 6.03
C LEU A 58 -6.12 -5.13 5.38
N LYS A 59 -5.31 -5.82 6.19
CA LYS A 59 -4.43 -6.92 5.73
C LYS A 59 -5.18 -8.07 5.05
N SER A 60 -6.43 -8.29 5.42
CA SER A 60 -7.24 -9.41 4.92
C SER A 60 -8.17 -9.03 3.76
N LEU A 61 -8.09 -7.81 3.21
CA LEU A 61 -8.98 -7.39 2.13
C LEU A 61 -8.50 -7.93 0.77
N ASN A 62 -9.16 -8.99 0.31
CA ASN A 62 -9.00 -9.63 -1.00
C ASN A 62 -10.36 -9.71 -1.74
N THR A 63 -10.37 -10.18 -2.98
CA THR A 63 -11.57 -10.29 -3.84
C THR A 63 -12.65 -11.24 -3.28
N ASN A 64 -12.27 -12.18 -2.43
CA ASN A 64 -13.18 -13.15 -1.80
C ASN A 64 -13.55 -12.79 -0.36
N THR A 65 -13.17 -11.60 0.11
CA THR A 65 -13.41 -11.18 1.49
C THR A 65 -14.87 -10.78 1.70
N ASP A 66 -15.48 -11.31 2.75
CA ASP A 66 -16.79 -10.85 3.22
C ASP A 66 -16.66 -9.44 3.82
N ILE A 67 -17.11 -8.45 3.04
CA ILE A 67 -17.08 -7.04 3.41
C ILE A 67 -17.92 -6.75 4.67
N ALA A 68 -19.07 -7.41 4.82
CA ALA A 68 -19.97 -7.16 5.94
C ALA A 68 -19.39 -7.70 7.26
N ALA A 69 -18.73 -8.85 7.21
CA ALA A 69 -17.98 -9.38 8.36
C ALA A 69 -16.79 -8.46 8.71
N LEU A 70 -16.03 -8.02 7.71
CA LEU A 70 -14.87 -7.14 7.91
C LEU A 70 -15.28 -5.76 8.46
N ALA A 71 -16.36 -5.16 7.95
CA ALA A 71 -16.86 -3.87 8.42
C ALA A 71 -17.23 -3.91 9.91
N ARG A 72 -17.96 -4.95 10.33
CA ARG A 72 -18.31 -5.16 11.74
C ARG A 72 -17.07 -5.26 12.61
N LYS A 73 -16.09 -6.05 12.19
CA LYS A 73 -14.80 -6.19 12.89
C LYS A 73 -14.06 -4.86 13.00
N VAL A 74 -14.01 -4.06 11.93
CA VAL A 74 -13.33 -2.75 11.92
C VAL A 74 -14.01 -1.77 12.89
N VAL A 75 -15.34 -1.74 12.93
CA VAL A 75 -16.10 -0.88 13.85
C VAL A 75 -15.91 -1.32 15.31
N GLU A 76 -15.88 -2.63 15.56
CA GLU A 76 -15.67 -3.20 16.89
C GLU A 76 -14.24 -2.94 17.42
N GLU A 77 -13.23 -3.09 16.55
CA GLU A 77 -11.82 -2.85 16.91
C GLU A 77 -11.47 -1.35 16.97
N CYS A 78 -12.17 -0.49 16.23
CA CYS A 78 -11.86 0.94 16.14
C CYS A 78 -12.91 1.84 16.82
N LYS A 79 -12.66 2.13 18.11
CA LYS A 79 -13.47 3.05 18.94
C LYS A 79 -13.60 4.50 18.43
N LEU A 80 -12.87 4.87 17.37
CA LEU A 80 -12.98 6.19 16.72
C LEU A 80 -14.10 6.24 15.68
N ILE A 81 -14.61 5.07 15.25
CA ILE A 81 -15.71 4.95 14.29
C ILE A 81 -16.98 4.65 15.07
N HIS A 82 -18.01 5.48 14.90
CA HIS A 82 -19.29 5.27 15.57
C HIS A 82 -20.06 4.10 14.90
N PRO A 83 -20.78 3.25 15.64
CA PRO A 83 -21.53 2.12 15.07
C PRO A 83 -22.54 2.52 13.98
N SER A 84 -23.10 3.73 14.06
CA SER A 84 -23.99 4.28 13.02
C SER A 84 -23.33 4.45 11.65
N LYS A 85 -22.00 4.44 11.57
CA LYS A 85 -21.23 4.54 10.31
C LYS A 85 -20.88 3.17 9.71
N LEU A 86 -21.49 2.08 10.20
CA LEU A 86 -21.22 0.73 9.67
C LEU A 86 -21.45 0.65 8.15
N SER A 87 -22.56 1.19 7.64
CA SER A 87 -22.85 1.20 6.20
C SER A 87 -21.84 2.03 5.39
N GLU A 88 -21.33 3.12 5.97
CA GLU A 88 -20.26 3.94 5.36
C GLU A 88 -18.96 3.12 5.28
N VAL A 89 -18.60 2.39 6.34
CA VAL A 89 -17.44 1.48 6.36
C VAL A 89 -17.59 0.38 5.30
N GLU A 90 -18.76 -0.27 5.21
CA GLU A 90 -19.03 -1.29 4.19
C GLU A 90 -18.85 -0.76 2.77
N GLN A 91 -19.38 0.43 2.48
CA GLN A 91 -19.23 1.07 1.17
C GLN A 91 -17.78 1.39 0.84
N LEU A 92 -17.00 1.89 1.80
CA LEU A 92 -15.58 2.19 1.61
C LEU A 92 -14.73 0.93 1.44
N LEU A 93 -15.07 -0.15 2.15
CA LEU A 93 -14.45 -1.47 1.98
C LEU A 93 -14.79 -2.08 0.62
N PHE A 94 -16.05 -2.00 0.19
CA PHE A 94 -16.47 -2.42 -1.14
C PHE A 94 -15.77 -1.60 -2.22
N TYR A 95 -15.65 -0.29 -2.03
CA TYR A 95 -14.89 0.56 -2.93
C TYR A 95 -13.42 0.14 -2.98
N LEU A 96 -12.77 -0.12 -1.84
CA LEU A 96 -11.37 -0.59 -1.80
C LEU A 96 -11.18 -1.97 -2.46
N GLN A 97 -12.16 -2.87 -2.34
CA GLN A 97 -12.14 -4.19 -2.97
C GLN A 97 -12.33 -4.10 -4.50
N ASN A 98 -13.26 -3.25 -4.95
CA ASN A 98 -13.61 -3.08 -6.36
C ASN A 98 -12.87 -1.95 -7.06
N ARG A 99 -11.98 -1.27 -6.34
CA ARG A 99 -11.05 -0.31 -6.92
C ARG A 99 -10.12 -1.09 -7.84
N LYS A 100 -10.53 -1.25 -9.10
CA LYS A 100 -9.59 -1.35 -10.22
C LYS A 100 -8.62 -0.20 -10.01
N LYS A 101 -7.33 -0.51 -9.82
CA LYS A 101 -6.31 0.49 -9.52
C LYS A 101 -6.48 1.64 -10.50
N ALA A 102 -7.03 2.74 -10.01
CA ALA A 102 -7.27 3.92 -10.82
C ALA A 102 -5.90 4.58 -11.02
N SER A 103 -5.10 4.02 -11.93
CA SER A 103 -4.04 4.77 -12.56
C SER A 103 -4.70 5.71 -13.58
N GLY A 104 -4.68 7.00 -13.25
CA GLY A 104 -4.67 8.12 -14.19
C GLY A 104 -5.88 8.31 -15.12
N LYS A 105 -6.91 9.04 -14.67
CA LYS A 105 -7.57 9.97 -15.60
C LYS A 105 -6.72 11.24 -15.70
N ALA A 106 -5.98 11.31 -16.81
CA ALA A 106 -5.57 12.48 -17.58
C ALA A 106 -5.35 13.81 -16.84
N GLU A 107 -4.09 14.17 -16.58
CA GLU A 107 -3.64 15.56 -16.74
C GLU A 107 -2.27 15.58 -17.43
N LYS A 108 -2.21 16.30 -18.55
CA LYS A 108 -0.99 16.57 -19.33
C LYS A 108 0.05 17.22 -18.41
N ARG A 109 1.16 16.53 -18.11
CA ARG A 109 2.35 17.17 -17.54
C ARG A 109 3.61 16.78 -18.32
N VAL A 110 4.34 17.83 -18.66
CA VAL A 110 5.57 17.86 -19.45
C VAL A 110 6.60 16.89 -18.86
N VAL A 111 7.10 15.98 -19.70
CA VAL A 111 8.09 14.96 -19.36
C VAL A 111 9.44 15.61 -19.08
N LYS A 112 10.00 15.39 -17.88
CA LYS A 112 11.43 15.55 -17.58
C LYS A 112 12.09 14.16 -17.50
N PRO A 113 13.32 13.96 -18.00
CA PRO A 113 13.80 12.63 -18.39
C PRO A 113 14.50 11.80 -17.29
N ARG A 114 14.09 11.84 -16.00
CA ARG A 114 14.88 11.18 -14.94
C ARG A 114 14.21 10.29 -13.90
N ASP A 115 12.89 10.16 -13.89
CA ASP A 115 12.25 9.12 -13.09
C ASP A 115 11.54 8.15 -14.03
N LEU A 116 12.20 7.01 -14.31
CA LEU A 116 11.58 5.87 -14.98
C LEU A 116 10.49 5.33 -14.04
N THR A 117 9.32 5.94 -14.11
CA THR A 117 8.10 5.44 -13.47
C THR A 117 7.89 3.99 -13.89
N PRO A 118 7.54 3.09 -12.96
CA PRO A 118 7.23 1.71 -13.28
C PRO A 118 6.27 1.65 -14.47
N PHE A 119 6.66 0.93 -15.52
CA PHE A 119 5.82 0.67 -16.68
C PHE A 119 4.46 0.15 -16.17
N GLU A 120 3.37 0.82 -16.55
CA GLU A 120 2.00 0.40 -16.23
C GLU A 120 1.79 -1.03 -16.77
N GLY A 121 1.57 -1.99 -15.87
CA GLY A 121 1.36 -3.41 -16.22
C GLY A 121 1.96 -4.40 -15.21
N MET A 122 3.05 -4.01 -14.53
CA MET A 122 3.84 -4.91 -13.67
C MET A 122 3.37 -4.99 -12.21
N GLU A 123 2.06 -4.96 -11.96
CA GLU A 123 1.50 -5.02 -10.60
C GLU A 123 0.79 -6.36 -10.36
N ILE A 124 1.51 -7.26 -9.73
CA ILE A 124 1.04 -8.55 -9.25
C ILE A 124 0.55 -8.40 -7.79
N ASP A 125 -0.54 -9.09 -7.42
CA ASP A 125 -1.10 -9.09 -6.03
C ASP A 125 -0.26 -9.94 -5.06
N GLU A 126 0.80 -10.57 -5.56
CA GLU A 126 1.72 -11.44 -4.82
C GLU A 126 2.97 -10.66 -4.40
N GLU A 127 3.27 -10.67 -3.10
CA GLU A 127 4.45 -9.99 -2.53
C GLU A 127 5.71 -10.81 -2.82
N ALA A 128 6.64 -10.23 -3.58
CA ALA A 128 7.89 -10.90 -3.95
C ALA A 128 8.80 -11.09 -2.72
N ASN A 129 9.19 -12.34 -2.49
CA ASN A 129 10.13 -12.74 -1.44
C ASN A 129 11.41 -13.33 -2.04
N ILE A 130 12.59 -12.89 -1.55
CA ILE A 130 13.90 -13.32 -2.04
C ILE A 130 14.15 -14.83 -1.85
N ASN A 131 13.55 -15.44 -0.83
CA ASN A 131 13.69 -16.87 -0.55
C ASN A 131 12.92 -17.79 -1.52
N LYS A 132 12.27 -17.21 -2.54
CA LYS A 132 11.44 -17.93 -3.52
C LYS A 132 11.91 -17.72 -4.96
N VAL A 133 13.17 -17.28 -5.15
CA VAL A 133 13.69 -17.00 -6.50
C VAL A 133 13.60 -18.24 -7.39
N GLU A 134 13.83 -19.43 -6.85
CA GLU A 134 13.71 -20.70 -7.57
C GLU A 134 12.30 -20.91 -8.12
N GLU A 135 11.25 -20.65 -7.31
CA GLU A 135 9.85 -20.73 -7.75
C GLU A 135 9.57 -19.75 -8.90
N TYR A 136 10.15 -18.54 -8.86
CA TYR A 136 9.96 -17.57 -9.94
C TYR A 136 10.72 -17.94 -11.21
N VAL A 137 11.86 -18.61 -11.07
CA VAL A 137 12.64 -19.14 -12.19
C VAL A 137 11.91 -20.29 -12.87
N GLU A 138 11.22 -21.15 -12.12
CA GLU A 138 10.38 -22.23 -12.69
C GLU A 138 9.31 -21.64 -13.62
N LEU A 139 8.65 -20.54 -13.22
CA LEU A 139 7.67 -19.84 -14.08
C LEU A 139 8.24 -19.38 -15.43
N LEU A 140 9.56 -19.16 -15.54
CA LEU A 140 10.22 -18.78 -16.79
C LEU A 140 10.33 -19.92 -17.81
N TYR A 141 10.01 -21.15 -17.41
CA TYR A 141 9.96 -22.33 -18.29
C TYR A 141 8.54 -22.69 -18.74
N GLU A 142 7.52 -22.03 -18.17
CA GLU A 142 6.12 -22.30 -18.43
C GLU A 142 5.57 -21.45 -19.61
N GLY A 143 4.26 -21.20 -19.60
CA GLY A 143 3.57 -20.38 -20.61
C GLY A 143 3.94 -18.89 -20.57
N MET A 144 3.41 -18.13 -21.54
CA MET A 144 3.74 -16.71 -21.67
C MET A 144 3.26 -15.87 -20.47
N GLU A 145 2.08 -16.18 -19.92
CA GLU A 145 1.54 -15.46 -18.76
C GLU A 145 2.38 -15.74 -17.50
N GLU A 146 2.80 -16.98 -17.31
CA GLU A 146 3.68 -17.41 -16.23
C GLU A 146 5.07 -16.77 -16.36
N LYS A 147 5.63 -16.73 -17.56
CA LYS A 147 6.91 -16.03 -17.83
C LYS A 147 6.84 -14.55 -17.45
N VAL A 148 5.76 -13.86 -17.84
CA VAL A 148 5.53 -12.45 -17.45
C VAL A 148 5.44 -12.32 -15.93
N LYS A 149 4.70 -13.22 -15.27
CA LYS A 149 4.58 -13.25 -13.81
C LYS A 149 5.93 -13.46 -13.12
N GLY A 150 6.68 -14.49 -13.50
CA GLY A 150 7.99 -14.82 -12.94
C GLY A 150 9.01 -13.70 -13.13
N ALA A 151 9.12 -13.15 -14.34
CA ALA A 151 10.00 -12.03 -14.63
C ALA A 151 9.64 -10.77 -13.81
N THR A 152 8.34 -10.54 -13.57
CA THR A 152 7.87 -9.39 -12.77
C THR A 152 8.18 -9.55 -11.29
N LEU A 153 8.03 -10.76 -10.74
CA LEU A 153 8.41 -11.06 -9.34
C LEU A 153 9.91 -10.84 -9.13
N ILE A 154 10.74 -11.31 -10.06
CA ILE A 154 12.19 -11.09 -10.00
C ILE A 154 12.53 -9.60 -10.11
N LEU A 155 11.83 -8.84 -10.97
CA LEU A 155 12.01 -7.40 -11.06
C LEU A 155 11.64 -6.66 -9.77
N HIS A 156 10.59 -7.08 -9.07
CA HIS A 156 10.22 -6.49 -7.79
C HIS A 156 11.34 -6.69 -6.76
N LEU A 157 11.95 -7.88 -6.72
CA LEU A 157 13.12 -8.12 -5.88
C LEU A 157 14.30 -7.23 -6.28
N ALA A 158 14.60 -7.12 -7.57
CA ALA A 158 15.72 -6.33 -8.09
C ALA A 158 15.55 -4.80 -7.92
N ARG A 159 14.38 -4.31 -7.51
CA ARG A 159 14.20 -2.89 -7.16
C ARG A 159 14.70 -2.56 -5.76
N ASN A 160 14.83 -3.57 -4.89
CA ASN A 160 15.42 -3.38 -3.58
C ASN A 160 16.95 -3.63 -3.65
N PRO A 161 17.80 -2.63 -3.36
CA PRO A 161 19.25 -2.78 -3.42
C PRO A 161 19.78 -3.91 -2.52
N ASP A 162 19.13 -4.17 -1.39
CA ASP A 162 19.54 -5.22 -0.44
C ASP A 162 19.44 -6.64 -1.03
N ASN A 163 18.59 -6.84 -2.05
CA ASN A 163 18.38 -8.13 -2.71
C ASN A 163 19.33 -8.34 -3.90
N LEU A 164 20.02 -7.31 -4.38
CA LEU A 164 20.74 -7.36 -5.66
C LEU A 164 21.92 -8.34 -5.62
N GLU A 165 22.67 -8.37 -4.51
CA GLU A 165 23.85 -9.22 -4.37
C GLU A 165 23.47 -10.70 -4.41
N GLU A 166 22.40 -11.09 -3.72
CA GLU A 166 21.87 -12.46 -3.75
C GLU A 166 21.32 -12.85 -5.13
N LEU A 167 20.58 -11.94 -5.78
CA LEU A 167 20.08 -12.16 -7.14
C LEU A 167 21.20 -12.31 -8.17
N LEU A 168 22.29 -11.53 -8.04
CA LEU A 168 23.46 -11.62 -8.91
C LEU A 168 24.22 -12.94 -8.74
N GLN A 169 24.21 -13.52 -7.55
CA GLN A 169 24.79 -14.84 -7.29
C GLN A 169 23.93 -15.99 -7.84
N ASN A 170 22.65 -15.73 -8.15
CA ASN A 170 21.76 -16.74 -8.74
C ASN A 170 21.96 -16.82 -10.27
N GLU A 171 23.02 -17.53 -10.69
CA GLU A 171 23.34 -17.73 -12.11
C GLU A 171 22.19 -18.38 -12.90
N THR A 172 21.40 -19.26 -12.25
CA THR A 172 20.24 -19.91 -12.87
C THR A 172 19.17 -18.89 -13.25
N ALA A 173 18.87 -17.94 -12.37
CA ALA A 173 17.91 -16.88 -12.63
C ALA A 173 18.38 -15.96 -13.77
N LEU A 174 19.66 -15.55 -13.75
CA LEU A 174 20.25 -14.72 -14.80
C LEU A 174 20.23 -15.44 -16.16
N GLY A 175 20.60 -16.72 -16.17
CA GLY A 175 20.58 -17.57 -17.37
C GLY A 175 19.17 -17.73 -17.93
N ALA A 176 18.18 -17.99 -17.08
CA ALA A 176 16.78 -18.13 -17.48
C ALA A 176 16.22 -16.83 -18.08
N LEU A 177 16.44 -15.68 -17.42
CA LEU A 177 16.03 -14.38 -17.92
C LEU A 177 16.67 -14.05 -19.28
N ALA A 178 17.98 -14.29 -19.43
CA ALA A 178 18.68 -14.05 -20.68
C ALA A 178 18.19 -14.96 -21.82
N ARG A 179 17.89 -16.23 -21.52
CA ARG A 179 17.32 -17.18 -22.47
C ARG A 179 15.94 -16.73 -22.93
N VAL A 180 15.04 -16.43 -21.99
CA VAL A 180 13.67 -15.97 -22.28
C VAL A 180 13.69 -14.67 -23.10
N LEU A 181 14.56 -13.72 -22.76
CA LEU A 181 14.72 -12.50 -23.55
C LEU A 181 15.19 -12.82 -24.97
N ARG A 182 16.12 -13.76 -25.17
CA ARG A 182 16.62 -14.09 -26.51
C ARG A 182 15.57 -14.79 -27.38
N GLU A 183 14.81 -15.70 -26.79
CA GLU A 183 13.87 -16.58 -27.50
C GLU A 183 12.50 -15.92 -27.70
N ASP A 184 12.01 -15.21 -26.69
CA ASP A 184 10.60 -14.79 -26.60
C ASP A 184 10.39 -13.27 -26.71
N TRP A 185 11.43 -12.45 -26.90
CA TRP A 185 11.28 -10.97 -26.89
C TRP A 185 10.30 -10.41 -27.93
N LYS A 186 10.14 -11.09 -29.08
CA LYS A 186 9.20 -10.67 -30.12
C LYS A 186 7.75 -11.03 -29.80
N GLN A 187 7.55 -11.98 -28.89
CA GLN A 187 6.23 -12.51 -28.57
C GLN A 187 5.52 -11.63 -27.53
N SER A 188 6.27 -11.05 -26.59
CA SER A 188 5.73 -10.12 -25.59
C SER A 188 6.69 -8.96 -25.34
N VAL A 189 6.26 -7.76 -25.75
CA VAL A 189 6.98 -6.50 -25.46
C VAL A 189 7.05 -6.24 -23.97
N GLU A 190 6.00 -6.60 -23.23
CA GLU A 190 5.95 -6.49 -21.78
C GLU A 190 7.04 -7.34 -21.14
N LEU A 191 7.09 -8.64 -21.47
CA LEU A 191 8.11 -9.57 -20.96
C LEU A 191 9.52 -9.07 -21.27
N ALA A 192 9.77 -8.69 -22.52
CA ALA A 192 11.08 -8.18 -22.94
C ALA A 192 11.47 -6.95 -22.13
N THR A 193 10.53 -6.01 -21.96
CA THR A 193 10.75 -4.78 -21.20
C THR A 193 11.03 -5.10 -19.73
N THR A 194 10.23 -5.95 -19.09
CA THR A 194 10.43 -6.41 -17.71
C THR A 194 11.84 -6.97 -17.50
N ILE A 195 12.26 -7.91 -18.36
CA ILE A 195 13.57 -8.54 -18.24
C ILE A 195 14.70 -7.52 -18.46
N ILE A 196 14.57 -6.61 -19.42
CA ILE A 196 15.55 -5.53 -19.64
C ILE A 196 15.67 -4.64 -18.39
N TYR A 197 14.56 -4.33 -17.73
CA TYR A 197 14.58 -3.56 -16.48
C TYR A 197 15.26 -4.30 -15.33
N VAL A 198 15.13 -5.63 -15.25
CA VAL A 198 15.87 -6.45 -14.28
C VAL A 198 17.38 -6.27 -14.49
N PHE A 199 17.85 -6.46 -15.73
CA PHE A 199 19.27 -6.27 -16.06
C PHE A 199 19.74 -4.83 -15.85
N PHE A 200 18.88 -3.86 -16.09
CA PHE A 200 19.20 -2.47 -15.78
C PHE A 200 19.37 -2.22 -14.28
N CYS A 201 18.56 -2.83 -13.41
CA CYS A 201 18.77 -2.77 -11.96
C CYS A 201 20.15 -3.28 -11.54
N PHE A 202 20.65 -4.35 -12.17
CA PHE A 202 22.00 -4.88 -11.91
C PHE A 202 23.13 -3.99 -12.43
N SER A 203 22.83 -3.03 -13.31
CA SER A 203 23.84 -2.13 -13.89
C SER A 203 24.06 -0.83 -13.10
N ARG A 204 23.30 -0.62 -12.03
CA ARG A 204 23.33 0.61 -11.21
C ARG A 204 24.38 0.55 -10.11
#